data_AF-A0A7X0LUI4-F1
#
_entry.id   AF-A0A7X0LUI4-F1
#
_cell.length_a   1.000
_cell.length_b   1.000
_cell.length_c   1.000
_cell.angle_alpha   90.00
_cell.angle_beta   90.00
_cell.angle_gamma   90.00
#
_symmetry.space_group_name_H-M   'P 1'
#
loop_
_entity.id
_entity.type
_entity.pdbx_description
1 polymer ?
#
loop_
_entity_poly.entity_id
_entity_poly.type
_entity_poly.pdbx_seq_one_letter_code
_entity_poly.pdbx_strand_id
1 'polypeptide(L)'
;MDRLKMVSIRMLMSVLFIAALTSTFQFITGVEAKSIAASIYEKVKGDISYSIKNHTLYAVVQSVKADSEIALGKTEPNLEKQFDWSKYPVKKVVATGYTAGYESTGKNPDHPEFGITYSGVKVKRDLYSTVAADLSVFPIGTILFIPEYGFGVVADKGGAIKGNRVDLYYETVDDVYTHWGKKELDVYVVEMGDGSLTEHDLMSLNEDVSMQVFRQQYVNPERK
;
A
#
# COMPACT_ATOMS: atom_id res chain seq x y z
N MET A 1 -40.74 25.08 48.86
CA MET A 1 -40.95 25.25 47.41
C MET A 1 -39.76 25.94 46.72
N ASP A 2 -38.74 26.40 47.48
CA ASP A 2 -37.73 27.33 46.99
C ASP A 2 -36.48 26.69 46.37
N ARG A 3 -36.09 25.47 46.80
CA ARG A 3 -34.90 24.80 46.23
C ARG A 3 -35.11 24.34 44.79
N LEU A 4 -36.29 23.80 44.45
CA LEU A 4 -36.58 23.32 43.10
C LEU A 4 -36.63 24.48 42.09
N LYS A 5 -37.16 25.64 42.51
CA LYS A 5 -37.20 26.87 41.73
C LYS A 5 -35.80 27.46 41.52
N MET A 6 -34.92 27.40 42.53
CA MET A 6 -33.53 27.84 42.37
C MET A 6 -32.72 26.94 41.43
N VAL A 7 -32.94 25.62 41.46
CA VAL A 7 -32.25 24.69 40.55
C VAL A 7 -32.73 24.86 39.11
N SER A 8 -34.04 25.03 38.89
CA SER A 8 -34.56 25.25 37.54
C SER A 8 -34.08 26.56 36.93
N ILE A 9 -33.98 27.64 37.72
CA ILE A 9 -33.43 28.92 37.25
C ILE A 9 -31.94 28.79 36.91
N ARG A 10 -31.14 28.05 37.69
CA ARG A 10 -29.72 27.83 37.41
C ARG A 10 -29.49 26.99 36.15
N MET A 11 -30.32 25.98 35.93
CA MET A 11 -30.28 25.17 34.70
C MET A 11 -30.68 26.02 33.48
N LEU A 12 -31.73 26.83 33.60
CA LEU A 12 -32.15 27.74 32.53
C LEU A 12 -31.05 28.76 32.18
N MET A 13 -30.40 29.35 33.18
CA MET A 13 -29.31 30.31 32.96
C MET A 13 -28.08 29.66 32.32
N SER A 14 -27.79 28.41 32.66
CA SER A 14 -26.68 27.66 32.04
C SER A 14 -26.96 27.35 30.57
N VAL A 15 -28.19 26.96 30.24
CA VAL A 15 -28.61 26.71 28.85
C VAL A 15 -28.57 28.00 28.02
N LEU A 16 -29.05 29.12 28.57
CA LEU A 16 -28.99 30.42 27.91
C LEU A 16 -27.54 30.89 27.69
N PHE A 17 -26.64 30.62 28.64
CA PHE A 17 -25.22 30.95 28.50
C PHE A 17 -24.55 30.15 27.37
N ILE A 18 -24.85 28.85 27.26
CA ILE A 18 -24.33 28.01 26.17
C ILE A 18 -24.88 28.49 24.81
N ALA A 19 -26.17 28.83 24.73
CA ALA A 19 -26.78 29.36 23.51
C ALA A 19 -26.19 30.72 23.08
N ALA A 20 -25.83 31.58 24.05
CA ALA A 20 -25.15 32.84 23.78
C ALA A 20 -23.72 32.62 23.25
N LEU A 21 -22.99 31.65 23.80
CA LEU A 21 -21.65 31.27 23.31
C LEU A 21 -21.70 30.75 21.87
N THR A 22 -22.66 29.89 21.54
CA THR A 22 -22.78 29.34 20.17
C THR A 22 -23.18 30.42 19.16
N SER A 23 -24.11 31.31 19.53
CA SER A 23 -24.49 32.47 18.69
C SER A 23 -23.32 33.41 18.45
N THR A 24 -22.53 33.71 19.49
CA THR A 24 -21.35 34.58 19.38
C THR A 24 -20.26 33.94 18.53
N PHE A 25 -20.05 32.62 18.66
CA PHE A 25 -19.09 31.88 17.82
C PHE A 25 -19.48 31.90 16.34
N GLN A 26 -20.77 31.73 16.03
CA GLN A 26 -21.28 31.83 14.66
C GLN A 26 -21.16 33.25 14.10
N PHE A 27 -21.40 34.28 14.91
CA PHE A 27 -21.30 35.68 14.48
C PHE A 27 -19.86 36.14 14.22
N ILE A 28 -18.89 35.73 15.05
CA ILE A 28 -17.47 36.11 14.90
C ILE A 28 -16.82 35.38 13.73
N THR A 29 -17.16 34.11 13.52
CA THR A 29 -16.54 33.30 12.47
C THR A 29 -17.14 33.58 11.10
N GLY A 30 -18.42 33.95 11.01
CA GLY A 30 -19.06 34.46 9.78
C GLY A 30 -19.06 33.48 8.61
N VAL A 31 -18.73 32.19 8.81
CA VAL A 31 -18.66 31.21 7.73
C VAL A 31 -19.61 30.03 7.99
N GLU A 32 -20.52 29.82 7.04
CA GLU A 32 -21.35 28.62 6.97
C GLU A 32 -20.51 27.45 6.47
N ALA A 33 -20.49 26.31 7.18
CA ALA A 33 -19.61 25.17 6.87
C ALA A 33 -19.71 24.66 5.41
N LYS A 34 -20.85 24.86 4.75
CA LYS A 34 -21.05 24.53 3.33
C LYS A 34 -20.25 25.43 2.37
N SER A 35 -20.03 26.71 2.70
CA SER A 35 -19.26 27.62 1.84
C SER A 35 -17.75 27.36 1.95
N ILE A 36 -17.28 26.90 3.11
CA ILE A 36 -15.90 26.40 3.29
C ILE A 36 -15.69 25.15 2.43
N ALA A 37 -16.60 24.18 2.50
CA ALA A 37 -16.46 22.95 1.72
C ALA A 37 -16.48 23.23 0.20
N ALA A 38 -17.37 24.11 -0.26
CA ALA A 38 -17.46 24.48 -1.68
C ALA A 38 -16.24 25.30 -2.17
N SER A 39 -15.74 26.23 -1.35
CA SER A 39 -14.56 27.03 -1.71
C SER A 39 -13.27 26.22 -1.70
N ILE A 40 -13.12 25.26 -0.79
CA ILE A 40 -12.02 24.30 -0.79
C ILE A 40 -12.13 23.40 -2.03
N TYR A 41 -13.33 22.93 -2.37
CA TYR A 41 -13.55 22.09 -3.55
C TYR A 41 -13.16 22.80 -4.86
N GLU A 42 -13.62 24.04 -5.08
CA GLU A 42 -13.29 24.79 -6.30
C GLU A 42 -11.81 25.23 -6.35
N LYS A 43 -11.21 25.57 -5.21
CA LYS A 43 -9.77 25.90 -5.14
C LYS A 43 -8.89 24.68 -5.45
N VAL A 44 -9.27 23.51 -4.95
CA VAL A 44 -8.60 22.24 -5.24
C VAL A 44 -8.78 21.86 -6.72
N LYS A 45 -9.98 22.03 -7.29
CA LYS A 45 -10.25 21.73 -8.71
C LYS A 45 -9.48 22.62 -9.69
N GLY A 46 -9.26 23.90 -9.35
CA GLY A 46 -8.47 24.83 -10.14
C GLY A 46 -6.97 24.48 -10.19
N ASP A 47 -6.39 24.06 -9.06
CA ASP A 47 -4.96 23.70 -8.97
C ASP A 47 -4.65 22.28 -9.49
N ILE A 48 -5.66 21.40 -9.60
CA ILE A 48 -5.53 20.01 -10.10
C ILE A 48 -5.11 19.93 -11.59
N SER A 49 -5.40 20.94 -12.41
CA SER A 49 -5.06 20.91 -13.85
C SER A 49 -3.56 21.08 -14.12
N TYR A 50 -2.83 21.73 -13.21
CA TYR A 50 -1.43 22.12 -13.47
C TYR A 50 -0.38 21.24 -12.75
N SER A 51 -0.79 20.44 -11.76
CA SER A 51 0.12 19.68 -10.89
C SER A 51 -0.15 18.17 -10.87
N ILE A 52 -0.47 17.58 -12.03
CA ILE A 52 -0.33 16.13 -12.27
C ILE A 52 1.16 15.83 -12.43
N LYS A 53 1.92 15.85 -11.32
CA LYS A 53 3.29 15.30 -11.27
C LYS A 53 3.67 14.63 -9.95
N ASN A 54 2.96 14.87 -8.85
CA ASN A 54 3.34 14.28 -7.57
C ASN A 54 2.27 13.29 -7.09
N HIS A 55 2.67 12.02 -7.13
CA HIS A 55 1.93 10.78 -6.84
C HIS A 55 1.20 10.75 -5.48
N THR A 56 1.49 11.68 -4.58
CA THR A 56 1.04 11.69 -3.17
C THR A 56 -0.41 12.11 -2.97
N LEU A 57 -0.95 13.00 -3.80
CA LEU A 57 -2.31 13.54 -3.58
C LEU A 57 -3.42 12.58 -4.04
N TYR A 58 -3.18 11.80 -5.09
CA TYR A 58 -4.09 10.75 -5.54
C TYR A 58 -4.26 9.69 -4.44
N ALA A 59 -3.13 9.29 -3.85
CA ALA A 59 -3.07 8.36 -2.74
C ALA A 59 -3.83 8.84 -1.50
N VAL A 60 -3.74 10.14 -1.15
CA VAL A 60 -4.51 10.74 -0.04
C VAL A 60 -6.01 10.80 -0.33
N VAL A 61 -6.41 11.16 -1.56
CA VAL A 61 -7.84 11.15 -1.94
C VAL A 61 -8.41 9.74 -1.91
N GLN A 62 -7.60 8.75 -2.27
CA GLN A 62 -7.97 7.34 -2.25
C GLN A 62 -8.02 6.79 -0.82
N SER A 63 -7.12 7.23 0.08
CA SER A 63 -7.16 6.87 1.49
C SER A 63 -8.38 7.46 2.20
N VAL A 64 -8.75 8.71 1.91
CA VAL A 64 -9.97 9.34 2.48
C VAL A 64 -11.26 8.66 1.98
N LYS A 65 -11.29 8.22 0.72
CA LYS A 65 -12.40 7.39 0.21
C LYS A 65 -12.43 6.00 0.86
N ALA A 66 -11.27 5.36 0.98
CA ALA A 66 -11.14 4.07 1.65
C ALA A 66 -11.58 4.16 3.13
N ASP A 67 -11.21 5.21 3.86
CA ASP A 67 -11.63 5.43 5.25
C ASP A 67 -13.16 5.56 5.39
N SER A 68 -13.81 6.18 4.39
CA SER A 68 -15.27 6.29 4.36
C SER A 68 -15.98 4.96 4.02
N GLU A 69 -15.33 4.07 3.27
CA GLU A 69 -15.85 2.73 2.94
C GLU A 69 -15.56 1.70 4.05
N ILE A 70 -14.42 1.83 4.74
CA ILE A 70 -14.03 1.03 5.92
C ILE A 70 -15.02 1.24 7.07
N ALA A 71 -15.54 2.45 7.25
CA ALA A 71 -16.54 2.76 8.27
C ALA A 71 -17.92 2.06 8.06
N LEU A 72 -18.18 1.52 6.86
CA LEU A 72 -19.44 0.86 6.49
C LEU A 72 -19.36 -0.67 6.37
N GLY A 73 -18.22 -1.27 6.69
CA GLY A 73 -18.13 -2.70 7.02
C GLY A 73 -18.39 -3.68 5.88
N LYS A 74 -18.10 -3.34 4.62
CA LYS A 74 -18.03 -4.33 3.52
C LYS A 74 -16.94 -3.96 2.50
N THR A 75 -16.04 -4.92 2.27
CA THR A 75 -14.95 -5.00 1.27
C THR A 75 -13.57 -4.68 1.84
N GLU A 76 -12.76 -5.72 2.01
CA GLU A 76 -11.32 -5.58 2.25
C GLU A 76 -10.67 -4.86 1.04
N PRO A 77 -9.72 -3.94 1.28
CA PRO A 77 -9.05 -3.24 0.20
C PRO A 77 -8.18 -4.23 -0.60
N ASN A 78 -8.64 -4.70 -1.75
CA ASN A 78 -7.88 -5.64 -2.60
C ASN A 78 -7.11 -4.86 -3.68
N LEU A 79 -5.77 -4.95 -3.68
CA LEU A 79 -4.90 -4.30 -4.67
C LEU A 79 -5.31 -4.58 -6.12
N GLU A 80 -5.73 -5.81 -6.43
CA GLU A 80 -6.13 -6.22 -7.79
C GLU A 80 -7.34 -5.44 -8.30
N LYS A 81 -8.23 -5.00 -7.40
CA LYS A 81 -9.48 -4.31 -7.75
C LYS A 81 -9.38 -2.79 -7.65
N GLN A 82 -8.38 -2.27 -6.94
CA GLN A 82 -8.27 -0.83 -6.67
C GLN A 82 -7.52 -0.06 -7.76
N PHE A 83 -6.70 -0.74 -8.54
CA PHE A 83 -5.95 -0.13 -9.64
C PHE A 83 -6.44 -0.65 -10.98
N ASP A 84 -6.44 0.25 -11.97
CA ASP A 84 -6.70 -0.11 -13.35
C ASP A 84 -5.40 -0.62 -14.00
N TRP A 85 -5.12 -1.91 -13.79
CA TRP A 85 -3.91 -2.58 -14.25
C TRP A 85 -3.77 -2.61 -15.78
N SER A 86 -4.87 -2.43 -16.51
CA SER A 86 -4.87 -2.41 -17.99
C SER A 86 -4.01 -1.29 -18.59
N LYS A 87 -3.69 -0.27 -17.79
CA LYS A 87 -2.84 0.87 -18.19
C LYS A 87 -1.35 0.58 -18.16
N TYR A 88 -0.93 -0.49 -17.49
CA TYR A 88 0.47 -0.84 -17.36
C TYR A 88 0.91 -1.82 -18.44
N PRO A 89 2.18 -1.75 -18.90
CA PRO A 89 2.72 -2.75 -19.80
C PRO A 89 2.60 -4.16 -19.21
N VAL A 90 2.09 -5.09 -20.01
CA VAL A 90 1.87 -6.48 -19.60
C VAL A 90 2.97 -7.38 -20.16
N LYS A 91 3.43 -8.33 -19.35
CA LYS A 91 4.34 -9.41 -19.77
C LYS A 91 3.78 -10.75 -19.32
N LYS A 92 3.67 -11.69 -20.25
CA LYS A 92 3.37 -13.09 -19.92
C LYS A 92 4.64 -13.75 -19.41
N VAL A 93 4.58 -14.30 -18.19
CA VAL A 93 5.72 -14.93 -17.52
C VAL A 93 5.35 -16.28 -16.94
N VAL A 94 6.36 -17.14 -16.79
CA VAL A 94 6.26 -18.33 -15.94
C VAL A 94 6.74 -17.95 -14.54
N ALA A 95 5.85 -18.05 -13.56
CA ALA A 95 6.14 -17.74 -12.17
C ALA A 95 6.31 -19.01 -11.33
N THR A 96 7.40 -19.09 -10.58
CA THR A 96 7.69 -20.14 -9.58
C THR A 96 7.86 -19.51 -8.20
N GLY A 97 7.97 -20.32 -7.15
CA GLY A 97 8.30 -19.84 -5.81
C GLY A 97 9.61 -20.45 -5.33
N TYR A 98 10.36 -19.69 -4.54
CA TYR A 98 11.63 -20.10 -3.94
C TYR A 98 11.77 -19.55 -2.52
N THR A 99 12.73 -20.08 -1.76
CA THR A 99 13.06 -19.60 -0.41
C THR A 99 14.55 -19.27 -0.28
N ALA A 100 14.98 -18.75 0.87
CA ALA A 100 16.40 -18.55 1.15
C ALA A 100 17.16 -19.88 1.40
N GLY A 101 16.43 -20.97 1.63
CA GLY A 101 16.94 -22.25 2.08
C GLY A 101 17.83 -23.00 1.08
N TYR A 102 18.42 -24.08 1.56
CA TYR A 102 19.37 -24.90 0.82
C TYR A 102 18.75 -25.50 -0.45
N GLU A 103 17.45 -25.82 -0.42
CA GLU A 103 16.71 -26.39 -1.56
C GLU A 103 16.63 -25.43 -2.77
N SER A 104 16.70 -24.13 -2.52
CA SER A 104 16.60 -23.08 -3.53
C SER A 104 17.97 -22.46 -3.86
N THR A 105 18.80 -22.21 -2.85
CA THR A 105 20.05 -21.43 -2.99
C THR A 105 21.32 -22.24 -2.74
N GLY A 106 21.21 -23.45 -2.21
CA GLY A 106 22.35 -24.25 -1.74
C GLY A 106 23.04 -23.69 -0.49
N LYS A 107 22.45 -22.70 0.20
CA LYS A 107 23.01 -22.06 1.38
C LYS A 107 22.23 -22.46 2.65
N ASN A 108 22.95 -22.62 3.75
CA ASN A 108 22.38 -22.84 5.08
C ASN A 108 22.33 -21.51 5.87
N PRO A 109 21.53 -21.39 6.94
CA PRO A 109 21.43 -20.16 7.73
C PRO A 109 22.75 -19.59 8.27
N ASP A 110 23.75 -20.45 8.50
CA ASP A 110 25.08 -20.05 8.98
C ASP A 110 25.98 -19.47 7.87
N HIS A 111 25.55 -19.50 6.61
CA HIS A 111 26.32 -18.98 5.47
C HIS A 111 26.28 -17.44 5.46
N PRO A 112 27.42 -16.74 5.25
CA PRO A 112 27.48 -15.27 5.31
C PRO A 112 26.55 -14.58 4.29
N GLU A 113 26.30 -15.24 3.16
CA GLU A 113 25.39 -14.76 2.11
C GLU A 113 23.98 -15.39 2.18
N PHE A 114 23.61 -16.01 3.31
CA PHE A 114 22.26 -16.57 3.47
C PHE A 114 21.21 -15.45 3.42
N GLY A 115 20.20 -15.62 2.58
CA GLY A 115 19.14 -14.64 2.39
C GLY A 115 19.58 -13.31 1.74
N ILE A 116 20.79 -13.22 1.18
CA ILE A 116 21.25 -12.04 0.44
C ILE A 116 21.02 -12.27 -1.06
N THR A 117 20.26 -11.38 -1.68
CA THR A 117 19.97 -11.39 -3.13
C THR A 117 21.14 -10.88 -3.95
N TYR A 118 21.10 -11.07 -5.28
CA TYR A 118 22.10 -10.52 -6.19
C TYR A 118 22.30 -9.00 -6.10
N SER A 119 21.25 -8.22 -5.82
CA SER A 119 21.35 -6.77 -5.63
C SER A 119 22.08 -6.37 -4.34
N GLY A 120 22.21 -7.29 -3.38
CA GLY A 120 22.80 -7.05 -2.06
C GLY A 120 21.77 -6.78 -0.97
N VAL A 121 20.49 -6.59 -1.30
CA VAL A 121 19.41 -6.53 -0.28
C VAL A 121 19.05 -7.93 0.21
N LYS A 122 18.54 -8.01 1.43
CA LYS A 122 18.01 -9.24 1.99
C LYS A 122 16.67 -9.58 1.35
N VAL A 123 16.44 -10.89 1.17
CA VAL A 123 15.13 -11.40 0.78
C VAL A 123 14.07 -10.94 1.77
N LYS A 124 12.90 -10.57 1.26
CA LYS A 124 11.80 -10.02 2.06
C LYS A 124 10.45 -10.43 1.48
N ARG A 125 9.55 -10.89 2.34
CA ARG A 125 8.12 -11.07 2.05
C ARG A 125 7.35 -9.98 2.79
N ASP A 126 6.80 -9.03 2.04
CA ASP A 126 6.04 -7.89 2.57
C ASP A 126 5.14 -7.34 1.44
N LEU A 127 4.56 -6.14 1.63
CA LEU A 127 3.80 -5.43 0.60
C LEU A 127 4.55 -5.34 -0.73
N TYR A 128 5.83 -4.95 -0.66
CA TYR A 128 6.82 -5.09 -1.72
C TYR A 128 7.80 -6.19 -1.32
N SER A 129 7.67 -7.33 -2.01
CA SER A 129 8.51 -8.50 -1.78
C SER A 129 9.64 -8.57 -2.81
N THR A 130 10.78 -9.15 -2.42
CA THR A 130 11.89 -9.38 -3.35
C THR A 130 11.58 -10.53 -4.29
N VAL A 131 11.84 -10.37 -5.59
CA VAL A 131 11.69 -11.46 -6.58
C VAL A 131 12.96 -11.62 -7.41
N ALA A 132 13.15 -12.82 -7.97
CA ALA A 132 14.21 -13.12 -8.91
C ALA A 132 13.69 -13.08 -10.35
N ALA A 133 14.46 -12.51 -11.27
CA ALA A 133 14.10 -12.47 -12.69
C ALA A 133 15.34 -12.53 -13.60
N ASP A 134 15.10 -12.60 -14.93
CA ASP A 134 16.16 -12.35 -15.90
C ASP A 134 16.41 -10.84 -16.02
N LEU A 135 17.60 -10.39 -15.61
CA LEU A 135 17.98 -8.98 -15.58
C LEU A 135 18.09 -8.32 -16.96
N SER A 136 18.14 -9.12 -18.04
CA SER A 136 18.06 -8.59 -19.40
C SER A 136 16.64 -8.20 -19.82
N VAL A 137 15.63 -8.75 -19.14
CA VAL A 137 14.20 -8.49 -19.37
C VAL A 137 13.66 -7.53 -18.32
N PHE A 138 13.97 -7.79 -17.06
CA PHE A 138 13.57 -6.97 -15.91
C PHE A 138 14.82 -6.60 -15.10
N PRO A 139 15.42 -5.42 -15.32
CA PRO A 139 16.56 -4.95 -14.56
C PRO A 139 16.27 -4.92 -13.05
N ILE A 140 17.34 -4.93 -12.24
CA ILE A 140 17.22 -4.74 -10.79
C ILE A 140 16.47 -3.43 -10.51
N GLY A 141 15.57 -3.47 -9.54
CA GLY A 141 14.70 -2.37 -9.16
C GLY A 141 13.36 -2.35 -9.90
N THR A 142 13.15 -3.18 -10.94
CA THR A 142 11.85 -3.25 -11.61
C THR A 142 10.75 -3.65 -10.63
N ILE A 143 9.67 -2.87 -10.61
CA ILE A 143 8.49 -3.10 -9.79
C ILE A 143 7.44 -3.78 -10.67
N LEU A 144 7.04 -4.98 -10.27
CA LEU A 144 6.01 -5.79 -10.89
C LEU A 144 4.81 -5.87 -9.95
N PHE A 145 3.61 -5.80 -10.51
CA PHE A 145 2.42 -6.31 -9.85
C PHE A 145 2.13 -7.72 -10.38
N ILE A 146 2.11 -8.68 -9.45
CA ILE A 146 1.94 -10.10 -9.75
C ILE A 146 0.62 -10.54 -9.10
N PRO A 147 -0.42 -10.83 -9.91
CA PRO A 147 -1.70 -11.34 -9.41
C PRO A 147 -1.52 -12.49 -8.41
N GLU A 148 -2.34 -12.48 -7.36
CA GLU A 148 -2.32 -13.43 -6.24
C GLU A 148 -1.05 -13.42 -5.35
N TYR A 149 0.00 -12.67 -5.71
CA TYR A 149 1.23 -12.54 -4.92
C TYR A 149 1.39 -11.16 -4.27
N GLY A 150 1.14 -10.08 -5.02
CA GLY A 150 1.35 -8.70 -4.61
C GLY A 150 2.45 -8.00 -5.44
N PHE A 151 3.04 -6.93 -4.88
CA PHE A 151 4.15 -6.25 -5.54
C PHE A 151 5.45 -7.04 -5.37
N GLY A 152 6.15 -7.24 -6.48
CA GLY A 152 7.48 -7.82 -6.55
C GLY A 152 8.49 -6.79 -7.03
N VAL A 153 9.58 -6.60 -6.28
CA VAL A 153 10.74 -5.80 -6.70
C VAL A 153 11.83 -6.75 -7.15
N VAL A 154 12.29 -6.61 -8.39
CA VAL A 154 13.36 -7.45 -8.93
C VAL A 154 14.66 -7.12 -8.19
N ALA A 155 15.08 -8.02 -7.32
CA ALA A 155 16.24 -7.86 -6.45
C ALA A 155 17.28 -8.95 -6.69
N ASP A 156 16.89 -10.05 -7.34
CA ASP A 156 17.72 -11.24 -7.45
C ASP A 156 17.76 -11.79 -8.89
N LYS A 157 18.72 -12.67 -9.14
CA LYS A 157 18.83 -13.43 -10.39
C LYS A 157 19.08 -14.91 -10.10
N GLY A 158 18.41 -15.78 -10.86
CA GLY A 158 18.63 -17.22 -10.79
C GLY A 158 19.35 -17.77 -12.02
N GLY A 159 20.13 -18.83 -11.84
CA GLY A 159 20.74 -19.55 -12.97
C GLY A 159 19.69 -20.11 -13.95
N ALA A 160 18.60 -20.66 -13.40
CA ALA A 160 17.48 -21.24 -14.15
C ALA A 160 16.35 -20.23 -14.50
N ILE A 161 16.49 -18.98 -14.03
CA ILE A 161 15.52 -17.90 -14.24
C ILE A 161 16.00 -17.07 -15.45
N LYS A 162 15.50 -17.44 -16.63
CA LYS A 162 15.90 -16.87 -17.93
C LYS A 162 14.67 -16.52 -18.78
N GLY A 163 14.78 -15.44 -19.54
CA GLY A 163 13.70 -14.89 -20.36
C GLY A 163 12.54 -14.40 -19.51
N ASN A 164 11.31 -14.75 -19.92
CA ASN A 164 10.09 -14.34 -19.24
C ASN A 164 9.78 -15.26 -18.04
N ARG A 165 10.69 -15.32 -17.07
CA ARG A 165 10.54 -16.12 -15.86
C ARG A 165 10.75 -15.27 -14.62
N VAL A 166 9.92 -15.48 -13.61
CA VAL A 166 9.98 -14.79 -12.33
C VAL A 166 9.92 -15.83 -11.22
N ASP A 167 10.78 -15.69 -10.21
CA ASP A 167 10.78 -16.54 -9.02
C ASP A 167 10.38 -15.69 -7.81
N LEU A 168 9.34 -16.13 -7.12
CA LEU A 168 8.69 -15.38 -6.04
C LEU A 168 9.22 -15.84 -4.70
N TYR A 169 9.73 -14.90 -3.91
CA TYR A 169 10.25 -15.24 -2.60
C TYR A 169 9.12 -15.55 -1.62
N TYR A 170 9.33 -16.61 -0.84
CA TYR A 170 8.55 -17.00 0.33
C TYR A 170 9.50 -17.35 1.48
N GLU A 171 9.03 -17.16 2.72
CA GLU A 171 9.84 -17.43 3.91
C GLU A 171 10.07 -18.92 4.14
N THR A 172 9.05 -19.74 3.87
CA THR A 172 9.12 -21.18 4.07
C THR A 172 8.74 -21.96 2.81
N VAL A 173 9.23 -23.19 2.74
CA VAL A 173 8.90 -24.13 1.66
C VAL A 173 7.41 -24.50 1.70
N ASP A 174 6.82 -24.58 2.89
CA ASP A 174 5.39 -24.83 3.05
C ASP A 174 4.56 -23.69 2.44
N ASP A 175 4.98 -22.43 2.66
CA ASP A 175 4.29 -21.29 2.04
C ASP A 175 4.35 -21.33 0.51
N VAL A 176 5.47 -21.78 -0.06
CA VAL A 176 5.57 -21.97 -1.52
C VAL A 176 4.54 -22.99 -1.99
N TYR A 177 4.37 -24.13 -1.31
CA TYR A 177 3.42 -25.17 -1.71
C TYR A 177 1.96 -24.80 -1.46
N THR A 178 1.68 -24.12 -0.35
CA THR A 178 0.33 -23.77 0.09
C THR A 178 -0.21 -22.57 -0.69
N HIS A 179 0.64 -21.55 -0.89
CA HIS A 179 0.21 -20.28 -1.49
C HIS A 179 0.61 -20.15 -2.96
N TRP A 180 1.50 -21.01 -3.46
CA TRP A 180 1.97 -20.94 -4.82
C TRP A 180 2.15 -22.30 -5.49
N GLY A 181 2.36 -22.24 -6.80
CA GLY A 181 2.73 -23.36 -7.63
C GLY A 181 3.33 -22.82 -8.92
N LYS A 182 3.86 -23.68 -9.78
CA LYS A 182 4.31 -23.21 -11.10
C LYS A 182 3.09 -22.84 -11.95
N LYS A 183 2.96 -21.57 -12.31
CA LYS A 183 1.89 -21.10 -13.21
C LYS A 183 2.40 -20.07 -14.22
N GLU A 184 1.71 -20.01 -15.35
CA GLU A 184 1.93 -19.02 -16.39
C GLU A 184 0.86 -17.95 -16.28
N LEU A 185 1.25 -16.71 -16.09
CA LEU A 185 0.33 -15.60 -15.89
C LEU A 185 0.87 -14.29 -16.46
N ASP A 186 -0.01 -13.30 -16.56
CA ASP A 186 0.33 -11.96 -16.99
C ASP A 186 0.70 -11.11 -15.77
N VAL A 187 1.90 -10.52 -15.80
CA VAL A 187 2.37 -9.55 -14.79
C VAL A 187 2.36 -8.15 -15.37
N TYR A 188 2.16 -7.17 -14.50
CA TYR A 188 2.09 -5.76 -14.88
C TYR A 188 3.35 -5.06 -14.44
N VAL A 189 4.02 -4.38 -15.37
CA VAL A 189 5.24 -3.62 -15.09
C VAL A 189 4.83 -2.24 -14.60
N VAL A 190 4.94 -2.01 -13.29
CA VAL A 190 4.58 -0.74 -12.64
C VAL A 190 5.67 0.30 -12.91
N GLU A 191 6.93 -0.09 -12.73
CA GLU A 191 8.09 0.76 -12.96
C GLU A 191 9.25 -0.12 -13.43
N MET A 192 9.99 0.34 -14.45
CA MET A 192 11.21 -0.34 -14.90
C MET A 192 12.39 0.11 -14.05
N GLY A 193 13.16 -0.86 -13.55
CA GLY A 193 14.33 -0.62 -12.73
C GLY A 193 15.48 -0.02 -13.52
N ASP A 194 16.36 0.69 -12.81
CA ASP A 194 17.56 1.33 -13.35
C ASP A 194 18.81 0.44 -13.24
N GLY A 195 18.67 -0.76 -12.68
CA GLY A 195 19.78 -1.69 -12.42
C GLY A 195 20.34 -1.62 -11.00
N SER A 196 19.72 -0.84 -10.10
CA SER A 196 20.12 -0.72 -8.70
C SER A 196 18.93 -0.89 -7.75
N LEU A 197 19.22 -1.35 -6.54
CA LEU A 197 18.25 -1.46 -5.44
C LEU A 197 19.01 -1.49 -4.11
N THR A 198 18.65 -0.60 -3.19
CA THR A 198 19.20 -0.59 -1.83
C THR A 198 18.16 -1.03 -0.80
N GLU A 199 18.62 -1.39 0.40
CA GLU A 199 17.73 -1.67 1.54
C GLU A 199 16.84 -0.47 1.89
N HIS A 200 17.37 0.74 1.71
CA HIS A 200 16.62 1.97 1.97
C HIS A 200 15.49 2.17 0.96
N ASP A 201 15.72 1.87 -0.31
CA ASP A 201 14.70 1.95 -1.35
C ASP A 201 13.57 0.95 -1.08
N LEU A 202 13.93 -0.31 -0.80
CA LEU A 202 12.97 -1.36 -0.47
C LEU A 202 12.20 -1.07 0.82
N MET A 203 12.85 -0.46 1.81
CA MET A 203 12.20 -0.02 3.05
C MET A 203 11.22 1.12 2.76
N SER A 204 11.62 2.10 1.97
CA SER A 204 10.77 3.26 1.61
C SER A 204 9.51 2.83 0.88
N LEU A 205 9.61 1.86 -0.05
CA LEU A 205 8.45 1.25 -0.72
C LEU A 205 7.50 0.58 0.27
N ASN A 206 8.04 -0.16 1.25
CA ASN A 206 7.25 -0.86 2.26
C ASN A 206 6.70 0.04 3.38
N GLU A 207 7.19 1.28 3.50
CA GLU A 207 6.74 2.27 4.50
C GLU A 207 5.84 3.36 3.90
N ASP A 208 5.53 3.31 2.60
CA ASP A 208 4.59 4.24 1.97
C ASP A 208 3.24 4.17 2.68
N VAL A 209 2.89 5.28 3.35
CA VAL A 209 1.68 5.45 4.15
C VAL A 209 0.42 5.18 3.34
N SER A 210 0.43 5.56 2.06
CA SER A 210 -0.73 5.39 1.19
C SER A 210 -1.03 3.93 0.86
N MET A 211 -0.02 3.06 0.98
CA MET A 211 -0.12 1.65 0.64
C MET A 211 -0.20 0.74 1.88
N GLN A 212 -0.05 1.29 3.10
CA GLN A 212 -0.12 0.50 4.34
C GLN A 212 -1.46 -0.22 4.54
N VAL A 213 -2.56 0.32 4.00
CA VAL A 213 -3.89 -0.30 4.09
C VAL A 213 -3.95 -1.70 3.45
N PHE A 214 -3.07 -1.98 2.49
CA PHE A 214 -2.98 -3.28 1.79
C PHE A 214 -1.98 -4.24 2.44
N ARG A 215 -1.01 -3.73 3.21
CA ARG A 215 0.12 -4.50 3.73
C ARG A 215 -0.32 -5.75 4.52
N GLN A 216 -1.40 -5.64 5.30
CA GLN A 216 -1.93 -6.73 6.11
C GLN A 216 -2.33 -7.97 5.30
N GLN A 217 -2.65 -7.83 4.01
CA GLN A 217 -2.97 -8.96 3.13
C GLN A 217 -1.75 -9.79 2.75
N TYR A 218 -0.54 -9.24 2.89
CA TYR A 218 0.69 -9.84 2.40
C TYR A 218 1.66 -10.23 3.52
N VAL A 219 1.47 -9.70 4.73
CA VAL A 219 2.31 -9.97 5.91
C VAL A 219 1.72 -11.05 6.83
N ASN A 220 0.41 -11.31 6.78
CA ASN A 220 -0.23 -12.26 7.68
C ASN A 220 -0.68 -13.55 6.96
N PRO A 221 0.00 -14.69 7.16
CA PRO A 221 -0.39 -15.97 6.55
C PRO A 221 -1.66 -16.59 7.16
N GLU A 222 -2.14 -16.14 8.33
CA GLU A 222 -3.30 -16.75 9.01
C GLU A 222 -4.68 -16.24 8.56
N ARG A 223 -4.75 -15.42 7.49
CA ARG A 223 -6.02 -14.84 6.98
C ARG A 223 -6.54 -15.48 5.68
N LYS A 224 -6.41 -16.79 5.50
CA LYS A 224 -7.16 -17.52 4.47
C LYS A 224 -7.81 -18.78 5.03
#